data_AF-A0AAE0K2H7-F1
#
_entry.id   AF-A0AAE0K2H7-F1
#
_cell.length_a   1.000
_cell.length_b   1.000
_cell.length_c   1.000
_cell.angle_alpha   90.00
_cell.angle_beta   90.00
_cell.angle_gamma   90.00
#
_symmetry.space_group_name_H-M   'P 1'
#
loop_
_entity.id
_entity.type
_entity.pdbx_description
1 polymer ?
#
loop_
_entity_poly.entity_id
_entity_poly.type
_entity_poly.pdbx_seq_one_letter_code
_entity_poly.pdbx_strand_id
1 'polypeptide(L)'
;MLVHHKPSIKGLLDGASESSDPETQNSIKELRVLASFIDSTLWPGKESLETVVDTANFSDLWYIFPPGSLVYVQNPEFAQNVWCVVQRTGGRRYLKRPDHISAGAFKYQISPFVIDCYYLDFDGRQLVPVHGCFVIHPYPGVRALSSLPIFPFRVASKTGLTDRETLISRGKEFMSYTNGFAHRYYDGRGCTRKPDGRKPIPEYEEKFDSEIIIDFGQALEQNPDWRPLDTKKTVHEMDRSELGDPSQNIDQDWIYDKYSSDQVLTQLQEVLHSLKERPENPDEEALLLVPDRVLGFALRSRKFGNFRVGASPDGLRPLVPYVHEEDPWSKLYLPKGHREMIQTLVAQHTRDEAKPLLSSQGFAGDRGRGLILLLHGAPGTGKTLSAECAAASSKRPLFQITSGDLGTTAQEVEANLERNFHLAQTWGCVLLLDEADVFLAQRERKDLTRNGLVSVFLRILEYYTGLLFLTTNRVGDFDEAFTSRIHVSLYYPQLDRDATLTIWRNNIEKVKEGAKRRGSELLVDDQHILGYAQDLFDDQ
;
A
#
# COMPACT_ATOMS: atom_id res chain seq x y z
N MET A 1 -10.09 -31.26 -23.25
CA MET A 1 -9.78 -32.07 -22.06
C MET A 1 -8.55 -32.95 -22.26
N LEU A 2 -8.58 -33.92 -23.19
CA LEU A 2 -7.46 -34.85 -23.50
C LEU A 2 -6.06 -34.21 -23.60
N VAL A 3 -5.96 -33.01 -24.18
CA VAL A 3 -4.68 -32.31 -24.40
C VAL A 3 -3.94 -31.94 -23.10
N HIS A 4 -4.67 -31.69 -22.01
CA HIS A 4 -4.06 -31.35 -20.72
C HIS A 4 -3.48 -32.60 -20.01
N HIS A 5 -3.88 -33.80 -20.42
CA HIS A 5 -3.39 -35.07 -19.84
C HIS A 5 -2.11 -35.59 -20.51
N LYS A 6 -1.57 -34.88 -21.52
CA LYS A 6 -0.34 -35.26 -22.21
C LYS A 6 0.84 -35.52 -21.25
N PRO A 7 1.13 -34.68 -20.23
CA PRO A 7 2.24 -34.94 -19.32
C PRO A 7 2.06 -36.23 -18.50
N SER A 8 0.85 -36.50 -18.02
CA SER A 8 0.52 -37.71 -17.26
C SER A 8 0.58 -38.97 -18.12
N ILE A 9 0.02 -38.92 -19.34
CA ILE A 9 0.08 -40.02 -20.30
C ILE A 9 1.54 -40.31 -20.66
N LYS A 10 2.35 -39.26 -20.88
CA LYS A 10 3.77 -39.40 -21.17
C LYS A 10 4.54 -40.01 -19.99
N GLY A 11 4.29 -39.56 -18.76
CA GLY A 11 4.91 -40.14 -17.56
C GLY A 11 4.54 -41.61 -17.34
N LEU A 12 3.29 -42.01 -17.62
CA LEU A 12 2.87 -43.42 -17.59
C LEU A 12 3.57 -44.24 -18.67
N LEU A 13 3.71 -43.70 -19.89
CA LEU A 13 4.40 -44.39 -20.98
C LEU A 13 5.91 -44.51 -20.75
N ASP A 14 6.54 -43.50 -20.14
CA ASP A 14 7.97 -43.48 -19.81
C ASP A 14 8.30 -44.47 -18.66
N GLY A 15 7.38 -44.71 -17.73
CA GLY A 15 7.54 -45.66 -16.63
C GLY A 15 7.16 -47.11 -16.96
N ALA A 16 6.48 -47.36 -18.07
CA ALA A 16 5.87 -48.67 -18.39
C ALA A 16 6.71 -49.55 -19.33
N SER A 17 8.03 -49.38 -19.38
CA SER A 17 8.86 -49.96 -20.44
C SER A 17 8.98 -51.50 -20.44
N GLU A 18 8.62 -52.24 -19.39
CA GLU A 18 8.83 -53.71 -19.32
C GLU A 18 7.80 -54.48 -18.47
N SER A 19 6.48 -54.35 -18.71
CA SER A 19 5.50 -55.25 -18.07
C SER A 19 5.32 -56.56 -18.86
N SER A 20 5.40 -57.71 -18.19
CA SER A 20 5.17 -59.05 -18.77
C SER A 20 3.69 -59.44 -18.87
N ASP A 21 2.79 -58.64 -18.29
CA ASP A 21 1.35 -58.88 -18.29
C ASP A 21 0.68 -58.43 -19.63
N PRO A 22 -0.06 -59.32 -20.33
CA PRO A 22 -0.68 -59.02 -21.62
C PRO A 22 -1.73 -57.90 -21.60
N GLU A 23 -2.52 -57.78 -20.53
CA GLU A 23 -3.54 -56.73 -20.40
C GLU A 23 -2.89 -55.35 -20.24
N THR A 24 -1.82 -55.29 -19.44
CA THR A 24 -1.00 -54.09 -19.27
C THR A 24 -0.32 -53.70 -20.59
N GLN A 25 0.20 -54.66 -21.37
CA GLN A 25 0.77 -54.36 -22.69
C GLN A 25 -0.25 -53.84 -23.70
N ASN A 26 -1.48 -54.34 -23.67
CA ASN A 26 -2.54 -53.82 -24.53
C ASN A 26 -2.91 -52.38 -24.14
N SER A 27 -3.05 -52.11 -22.85
CA SER A 27 -3.32 -50.77 -22.32
C SER A 27 -2.21 -49.76 -22.69
N ILE A 28 -0.95 -50.17 -22.64
CA ILE A 28 0.19 -49.34 -23.10
C ILE A 28 0.09 -49.02 -24.59
N LYS A 29 -0.33 -49.98 -25.44
CA LYS A 29 -0.53 -49.74 -26.88
C LYS A 29 -1.65 -48.73 -27.11
N GLU A 30 -2.77 -48.86 -26.41
CA GLU A 30 -3.90 -47.93 -26.50
C GLU A 30 -3.51 -46.53 -26.03
N LEU A 31 -2.76 -46.41 -24.92
CA LEU A 31 -2.21 -45.13 -24.44
C LEU A 31 -1.24 -44.49 -25.44
N ARG A 32 -0.43 -45.27 -26.16
CA ARG A 32 0.44 -44.74 -27.23
C ARG A 32 -0.36 -44.19 -28.42
N VAL A 33 -1.44 -44.88 -28.81
CA VAL A 33 -2.34 -44.39 -29.87
C VAL A 33 -3.01 -43.09 -29.42
N LEU A 34 -3.49 -43.03 -28.17
CA LEU A 34 -4.07 -41.82 -27.59
C LEU A 34 -3.06 -40.67 -27.54
N ALA A 35 -1.82 -40.92 -27.10
CA ALA A 35 -0.75 -39.93 -27.10
C ALA A 35 -0.45 -39.41 -28.51
N SER A 36 -0.36 -40.31 -29.49
CA SER A 36 -0.16 -39.95 -30.91
C SER A 36 -1.32 -39.13 -31.47
N PHE A 37 -2.56 -39.45 -31.11
CA PHE A 37 -3.74 -38.66 -31.49
C PHE A 37 -3.70 -37.26 -30.86
N ILE A 38 -3.36 -37.16 -29.57
CA ILE A 38 -3.19 -35.87 -28.90
C ILE A 38 -2.12 -35.05 -29.61
N ASP A 39 -0.96 -35.62 -29.92
CA ASP A 39 0.17 -34.91 -30.54
C ASP A 39 -0.10 -34.49 -31.98
N SER A 40 -0.75 -35.33 -32.77
CA SER A 40 -0.99 -35.08 -34.20
C SER A 40 -2.23 -34.23 -34.47
N THR A 41 -3.26 -34.34 -33.64
CA THR A 41 -4.59 -33.79 -33.94
C THR A 41 -4.96 -32.64 -33.02
N LEU A 42 -4.73 -32.78 -31.71
CA LEU A 42 -5.21 -31.81 -30.74
C LEU A 42 -4.16 -30.77 -30.33
N TRP A 43 -2.89 -31.18 -30.26
CA TRP A 43 -1.77 -30.32 -29.88
C TRP A 43 -1.53 -29.16 -30.85
N PRO A 44 -1.57 -29.34 -32.19
CA PRO A 44 -1.40 -28.22 -33.13
C PRO A 44 -2.51 -27.17 -33.00
N GLY A 45 -3.75 -27.61 -32.74
CA GLY A 45 -4.88 -26.71 -32.50
C GLY A 45 -4.73 -25.93 -31.20
N LYS A 46 -4.27 -26.58 -30.13
CA LYS A 46 -3.97 -25.92 -28.84
C LYS A 46 -2.83 -24.90 -28.99
N GLU A 47 -1.71 -25.28 -29.59
CA GLU A 47 -0.57 -24.37 -29.80
C GLU A 47 -0.99 -23.15 -30.62
N SER A 48 -1.78 -23.34 -31.68
CA SER A 48 -2.33 -22.25 -32.48
C SER A 48 -3.21 -21.30 -31.65
N LEU A 49 -4.11 -21.84 -30.82
CA LEU A 49 -4.98 -21.06 -29.93
C LEU A 49 -4.22 -20.32 -28.81
N GLU A 50 -3.12 -20.91 -28.31
CA GLU A 50 -2.29 -20.32 -27.26
C GLU A 50 -1.35 -19.23 -27.79
N THR A 51 -0.95 -19.29 -29.07
CA THR A 51 0.10 -18.42 -29.62
C THR A 51 -0.38 -17.34 -30.60
N VAL A 52 -1.50 -17.54 -31.31
CA VAL A 52 -1.84 -16.69 -32.47
C VAL A 52 -3.16 -15.92 -32.34
N VAL A 53 -4.14 -16.42 -31.57
CA VAL A 53 -5.52 -15.97 -31.75
C VAL A 53 -5.92 -14.86 -30.76
N ASP A 54 -6.23 -13.67 -31.30
CA ASP A 54 -6.79 -12.53 -30.56
C ASP A 54 -8.31 -12.63 -30.38
N THR A 55 -8.91 -13.69 -30.92
CA THR A 55 -10.35 -13.95 -30.93
C THR A 55 -10.68 -15.39 -30.54
N ALA A 56 -11.86 -15.67 -30.01
CA ALA A 56 -12.25 -17.03 -29.63
C ALA A 56 -13.75 -17.28 -29.80
N ASN A 57 -14.12 -18.54 -30.07
CA ASN A 57 -15.48 -18.99 -29.79
C ASN A 57 -15.59 -19.37 -28.30
N PHE A 58 -16.83 -19.42 -27.82
CA PHE A 58 -17.10 -19.81 -26.43
C PHE A 58 -16.58 -21.22 -26.08
N SER A 59 -16.61 -22.16 -27.03
CA SER A 59 -16.07 -23.52 -26.85
C SER A 59 -14.55 -23.55 -26.65
N ASP A 60 -13.86 -22.52 -27.10
CA ASP A 60 -12.39 -22.49 -27.14
C ASP A 60 -11.81 -21.99 -25.81
N LEU A 61 -12.64 -21.41 -24.93
CA LEU A 61 -12.22 -20.82 -23.65
C LEU A 61 -11.48 -21.81 -22.74
N TRP A 62 -11.84 -23.10 -22.80
CA TRP A 62 -11.16 -24.17 -22.07
C TRP A 62 -9.67 -24.30 -22.42
N TYR A 63 -9.27 -23.95 -23.65
CA TYR A 63 -7.87 -23.96 -24.09
C TYR A 63 -7.15 -22.64 -23.85
N ILE A 64 -7.91 -21.55 -23.73
CA ILE A 64 -7.38 -20.19 -23.59
C ILE A 64 -6.97 -19.88 -22.15
N PHE A 65 -7.64 -20.50 -21.17
CA PHE A 65 -7.43 -20.29 -19.73
C PHE A 65 -6.90 -21.55 -19.02
N PRO A 66 -5.66 -22.01 -19.31
CA PRO A 66 -5.07 -23.11 -18.56
C PRO A 66 -4.77 -22.71 -17.08
N PRO A 67 -4.89 -23.63 -16.10
CA PRO A 67 -4.47 -23.43 -14.72
C PRO A 67 -3.00 -23.07 -14.65
N GLY A 68 -2.65 -22.18 -13.73
CA GLY A 68 -1.33 -21.58 -13.61
C GLY A 68 -1.04 -20.46 -14.62
N SER A 69 -1.93 -20.19 -15.58
CA SER A 69 -1.71 -19.09 -16.53
C SER A 69 -2.13 -17.72 -15.97
N LEU A 70 -1.45 -16.69 -16.45
CA LEU A 70 -1.75 -15.30 -16.11
C LEU A 70 -2.88 -14.75 -16.97
N VAL A 71 -3.80 -14.04 -16.32
CA VAL A 71 -4.94 -13.37 -16.92
C VAL A 71 -5.00 -11.92 -16.48
N TYR A 72 -5.61 -11.10 -17.33
CA TYR A 72 -5.89 -9.69 -17.10
C TYR A 72 -7.38 -9.48 -16.93
N VAL A 73 -7.76 -8.77 -15.87
CA VAL A 73 -9.13 -8.46 -15.48
C VAL A 73 -9.33 -6.96 -15.61
N GLN A 74 -10.32 -6.56 -16.41
CA GLN A 74 -10.73 -5.16 -16.56
C GLN A 74 -11.87 -4.83 -15.58
N ASN A 75 -11.57 -4.79 -14.29
CA ASN A 75 -12.54 -4.33 -13.29
C ASN A 75 -11.87 -3.33 -12.32
N PRO A 76 -12.34 -2.07 -12.27
CA PRO A 76 -11.76 -1.04 -11.41
C PRO A 76 -11.91 -1.31 -9.91
N GLU A 77 -12.79 -2.24 -9.51
CA GLU A 77 -12.99 -2.66 -8.13
C GLU A 77 -11.74 -3.37 -7.57
N PHE A 78 -11.09 -4.25 -8.33
CA PHE A 78 -9.97 -4.99 -7.78
C PHE A 78 -8.72 -4.14 -7.56
N ALA A 79 -7.94 -4.54 -6.56
CA ALA A 79 -6.64 -3.98 -6.21
C ALA A 79 -5.60 -4.04 -7.35
N GLN A 80 -5.82 -4.95 -8.29
CA GLN A 80 -4.86 -5.43 -9.24
C GLN A 80 -5.60 -6.01 -10.44
N ASN A 81 -5.00 -5.83 -11.62
CA ASN A 81 -5.60 -6.31 -12.87
C ASN A 81 -5.04 -7.67 -13.32
N VAL A 82 -3.89 -8.12 -12.79
CA VAL A 82 -3.25 -9.39 -13.15
C VAL A 82 -3.52 -10.46 -12.09
N TRP A 83 -3.96 -11.63 -12.55
CA TRP A 83 -4.35 -12.75 -11.71
C TRP A 83 -3.79 -14.07 -12.28
N CYS A 84 -3.70 -15.10 -11.45
CA CYS A 84 -3.32 -16.46 -11.84
C CYS A 84 -4.54 -17.39 -11.78
N VAL A 85 -4.76 -18.19 -12.82
CA VAL A 85 -5.88 -19.15 -12.90
C VAL A 85 -5.63 -20.34 -11.97
N VAL A 86 -6.55 -20.59 -11.04
CA VAL A 86 -6.57 -21.81 -10.19
C VAL A 86 -7.25 -22.94 -10.93
N GLN A 87 -8.46 -22.68 -11.43
CA GLN A 87 -9.25 -23.67 -12.15
C GLN A 87 -10.25 -23.00 -13.09
N ARG A 88 -10.89 -23.84 -13.90
CA ARG A 88 -12.00 -23.45 -14.77
C ARG A 88 -13.07 -24.52 -14.74
N THR A 89 -14.33 -24.12 -14.61
CA THR A 89 -15.50 -25.01 -14.60
C THR A 89 -16.57 -24.47 -15.55
N GLY A 90 -17.56 -25.30 -15.90
CA GLY A 90 -18.65 -24.88 -16.77
C GLY A 90 -18.28 -24.69 -18.24
N GLY A 91 -19.08 -23.92 -18.98
CA GLY A 91 -18.90 -23.75 -20.42
C GLY A 91 -19.22 -25.00 -21.23
N ARG A 92 -20.00 -25.93 -20.67
CA ARG A 92 -20.35 -27.23 -21.28
C ARG A 92 -21.86 -27.34 -21.43
N ARG A 93 -22.31 -28.26 -22.29
CA ARG A 93 -23.74 -28.55 -22.42
C ARG A 93 -24.24 -29.28 -21.17
N TYR A 94 -25.42 -28.91 -20.69
CA TYR A 94 -26.07 -29.66 -19.64
C TYR A 94 -26.43 -31.07 -20.11
N LEU A 95 -25.96 -32.09 -19.37
CA LEU A 95 -26.28 -33.50 -19.62
C LEU A 95 -27.55 -33.93 -18.89
N LYS A 96 -27.85 -33.27 -17.76
CA LYS A 96 -29.08 -33.43 -16.98
C LYS A 96 -29.75 -32.07 -16.80
N ARG A 97 -31.02 -32.08 -16.44
CA ARG A 97 -31.78 -30.84 -16.20
C ARG A 97 -31.25 -30.15 -14.93
N PRO A 98 -30.80 -28.89 -15.01
CA PRO A 98 -30.51 -28.11 -13.81
C PRO A 98 -31.78 -27.70 -13.09
N ASP A 99 -31.75 -27.69 -11.76
CA ASP A 99 -32.91 -27.36 -10.91
C ASP A 99 -33.45 -25.95 -11.19
N HIS A 100 -32.58 -25.04 -11.61
CA HIS A 100 -32.89 -23.64 -11.90
C HIS A 100 -33.41 -23.40 -13.34
N ILE A 101 -33.53 -24.44 -14.17
CA ILE A 101 -33.99 -24.33 -15.57
C ILE A 101 -35.29 -25.12 -15.79
N SER A 102 -36.20 -24.57 -16.60
CA SER A 102 -37.48 -25.22 -16.94
C SER A 102 -37.28 -26.43 -17.86
N ALA A 103 -38.16 -27.44 -17.75
CA ALA A 103 -38.00 -28.77 -18.36
C ALA A 103 -37.79 -28.78 -19.88
N GLY A 104 -38.23 -27.75 -20.60
CA GLY A 104 -38.14 -27.65 -22.06
C GLY A 104 -36.93 -26.87 -22.58
N ALA A 105 -36.19 -26.16 -21.73
CA ALA A 105 -35.19 -25.18 -22.16
C ALA A 105 -33.73 -25.65 -22.07
N PHE A 106 -33.41 -26.66 -21.26
CA PHE A 106 -32.03 -26.98 -20.91
C PHE A 106 -31.25 -27.81 -21.96
N LYS A 107 -31.94 -28.56 -22.83
CA LYS A 107 -31.33 -29.60 -23.69
C LYS A 107 -30.31 -29.07 -24.72
N TYR A 108 -30.28 -27.76 -24.94
CA TYR A 108 -29.33 -27.08 -25.84
C TYR A 108 -28.59 -25.92 -25.16
N GLN A 109 -28.79 -25.73 -23.86
CA GLN A 109 -28.13 -24.66 -23.13
C GLN A 109 -26.72 -25.10 -22.71
N ILE A 110 -25.82 -24.13 -22.77
CA ILE A 110 -24.44 -24.26 -22.33
C ILE A 110 -24.35 -23.50 -21.01
N SER A 111 -23.73 -24.09 -20.01
CA SER A 111 -23.49 -23.42 -18.73
C SER A 111 -22.53 -22.24 -18.89
N PRO A 112 -22.59 -21.22 -18.02
CA PRO A 112 -21.55 -20.20 -17.97
C PRO A 112 -20.17 -20.82 -17.73
N PHE A 113 -19.13 -20.22 -18.32
CA PHE A 113 -17.75 -20.61 -18.10
C PHE A 113 -17.22 -19.83 -16.89
N VAL A 114 -16.80 -20.54 -15.86
CA VAL A 114 -16.36 -19.97 -14.58
C VAL A 114 -14.86 -20.16 -14.44
N ILE A 115 -14.16 -19.10 -14.05
CA ILE A 115 -12.71 -19.08 -13.86
C ILE A 115 -12.43 -18.63 -12.44
N ASP A 116 -11.84 -19.52 -11.64
CA ASP A 116 -11.35 -19.17 -10.32
C ASP A 116 -9.90 -18.77 -10.43
N CYS A 117 -9.57 -17.61 -9.87
CA CYS A 117 -8.24 -17.03 -9.91
C CYS A 117 -7.79 -16.59 -8.52
N TYR A 118 -6.51 -16.27 -8.40
CA TYR A 118 -5.97 -15.55 -7.26
C TYR A 118 -4.97 -14.47 -7.69
N TYR A 119 -4.80 -13.46 -6.84
CA TYR A 119 -3.62 -12.58 -6.84
C TYR A 119 -3.02 -12.58 -5.42
N LEU A 120 -1.89 -11.91 -5.22
CA LEU A 120 -1.23 -11.85 -3.91
C LEU A 120 -1.42 -10.47 -3.29
N ASP A 121 -1.75 -10.41 -1.99
CA ASP A 121 -1.79 -9.16 -1.23
C ASP A 121 -1.07 -9.33 0.11
N PHE A 122 -0.74 -8.24 0.79
CA PHE A 122 0.01 -8.28 2.05
C PHE A 122 -0.91 -8.08 3.25
N ASP A 123 -0.90 -9.02 4.19
CA ASP A 123 -1.76 -9.01 5.39
C ASP A 123 -1.17 -8.22 6.58
N GLY A 124 -0.04 -7.55 6.36
CA GLY A 124 0.74 -6.87 7.40
C GLY A 124 1.87 -7.73 7.97
N ARG A 125 1.96 -9.02 7.62
CA ARG A 125 2.99 -9.95 8.08
C ARG A 125 3.60 -10.75 6.93
N GLN A 126 2.78 -11.21 5.99
CA GLN A 126 3.19 -12.02 4.85
C GLN A 126 2.26 -11.79 3.66
N LEU A 127 2.70 -12.22 2.48
CA LEU A 127 1.83 -12.30 1.32
C LEU A 127 0.82 -13.44 1.50
N VAL A 128 -0.43 -13.17 1.14
CA VAL A 128 -1.54 -14.11 1.18
C VAL A 128 -2.29 -14.09 -0.15
N PRO A 129 -2.85 -15.23 -0.59
CA PRO A 129 -3.65 -15.27 -1.81
C PRO A 129 -5.03 -14.66 -1.57
N VAL A 130 -5.45 -13.78 -2.48
CA VAL A 130 -6.81 -13.25 -2.55
C VAL A 130 -7.51 -13.90 -3.73
N HIS A 131 -8.58 -14.64 -3.47
CA HIS A 131 -9.30 -15.41 -4.49
C HIS A 131 -10.42 -14.60 -5.15
N GLY A 132 -10.65 -14.86 -6.42
CA GLY A 132 -11.71 -14.23 -7.22
C GLY A 132 -12.33 -15.24 -8.18
N CYS A 133 -13.63 -15.08 -8.42
CA CYS A 133 -14.40 -15.95 -9.29
C CYS A 133 -15.00 -15.10 -10.42
N PHE A 134 -14.69 -15.47 -11.66
CA PHE A 134 -15.07 -14.72 -12.86
C PHE A 134 -15.95 -15.57 -13.76
N VAL A 135 -17.04 -14.99 -14.27
CA VAL A 135 -18.02 -15.72 -15.08
C VAL A 135 -18.09 -15.11 -16.48
N ILE A 136 -17.92 -15.95 -17.50
CA ILE A 136 -18.17 -15.61 -18.91
C ILE A 136 -19.43 -16.34 -19.34
N HIS A 137 -20.47 -15.58 -19.66
CA HIS A 137 -21.72 -16.14 -20.18
C HIS A 137 -21.56 -16.62 -21.64
N PRO A 138 -22.30 -17.66 -22.06
CA PRO A 138 -22.28 -18.16 -23.42
C PRO A 138 -22.55 -17.06 -24.45
N TYR A 139 -21.76 -17.03 -25.51
CA TYR A 139 -21.94 -16.09 -26.61
C TYR A 139 -21.87 -16.81 -27.98
N PRO A 140 -22.62 -16.33 -28.98
CA PRO A 140 -22.56 -16.89 -30.32
C PRO A 140 -21.35 -16.36 -31.09
N GLY A 141 -20.78 -17.24 -31.94
CA GLY A 141 -19.71 -16.89 -32.86
C GLY A 141 -18.39 -16.52 -32.18
N VAL A 142 -17.55 -15.81 -32.94
CA VAL A 142 -16.20 -15.42 -32.55
C VAL A 142 -16.23 -14.02 -31.91
N ARG A 143 -15.54 -13.85 -30.79
CA ARG A 143 -15.34 -12.54 -30.11
C ARG A 143 -13.87 -12.24 -29.92
N ALA A 144 -13.52 -10.95 -29.91
CA ALA A 144 -12.20 -10.51 -29.51
C ALA A 144 -11.96 -10.82 -28.03
N LEU A 145 -10.81 -11.40 -27.69
CA LEU A 145 -10.46 -11.73 -26.31
C LEU A 145 -10.41 -10.48 -25.42
N SER A 146 -9.92 -9.36 -25.95
CA SER A 146 -9.89 -8.08 -25.25
C SER A 146 -11.27 -7.51 -24.90
N SER A 147 -12.36 -8.04 -25.49
CA SER A 147 -13.73 -7.64 -25.16
C SER A 147 -14.34 -8.44 -24.00
N LEU A 148 -13.68 -9.50 -23.55
CA LEU A 148 -14.10 -10.30 -22.41
C LEU A 148 -13.75 -9.59 -21.09
N PRO A 149 -14.51 -9.80 -20.01
CA PRO A 149 -14.22 -9.20 -18.70
C PRO A 149 -12.88 -9.67 -18.11
N ILE A 150 -12.43 -10.85 -18.52
CA ILE A 150 -11.17 -11.49 -18.18
C ILE A 150 -10.59 -12.13 -19.44
N PHE A 151 -9.30 -11.95 -19.67
CA PHE A 151 -8.62 -12.47 -20.87
C PHE A 151 -7.14 -12.75 -20.61
N PRO A 152 -6.45 -13.53 -21.45
CA PRO A 152 -5.05 -13.89 -21.21
C PRO A 152 -4.12 -12.69 -21.11
N PHE A 153 -3.16 -12.73 -20.19
CA PHE A 153 -2.17 -11.67 -19.98
C PHE A 153 -1.42 -11.30 -21.27
N ARG A 154 -1.10 -12.28 -22.12
CA ARG A 154 -0.46 -12.06 -23.43
C ARG A 154 -1.21 -11.06 -24.32
N VAL A 155 -2.55 -11.07 -24.26
CA VAL A 155 -3.38 -10.15 -25.04
C VAL A 155 -3.28 -8.74 -24.46
N ALA A 156 -3.27 -8.61 -23.13
CA ALA A 156 -3.05 -7.33 -22.45
C ALA A 156 -1.69 -6.71 -22.78
N SER A 157 -0.65 -7.55 -22.85
CA SER A 157 0.69 -7.12 -23.27
C SER A 157 0.74 -6.66 -24.72
N LYS A 158 0.09 -7.40 -25.62
CA LYS A 158 0.04 -7.04 -27.04
C LYS A 158 -0.76 -5.76 -27.31
N THR A 159 -1.83 -5.51 -26.55
CA THR A 159 -2.66 -4.30 -26.69
C THR A 159 -2.10 -3.08 -25.96
N GLY A 160 -0.96 -3.22 -25.25
CA GLY A 160 -0.32 -2.13 -24.52
C GLY A 160 -1.05 -1.72 -23.23
N LEU A 161 -1.93 -2.58 -22.69
CA LEU A 161 -2.62 -2.32 -21.42
C LEU A 161 -1.68 -2.46 -20.22
N THR A 162 -0.69 -3.34 -20.33
CA THR A 162 0.31 -3.60 -19.29
C THR A 162 1.49 -4.35 -19.89
N ASP A 163 2.66 -4.32 -19.28
CA ASP A 163 3.82 -5.09 -19.72
C ASP A 163 4.51 -5.77 -18.53
N ARG A 164 5.24 -6.85 -18.81
CA ARG A 164 5.86 -7.69 -17.76
C ARG A 164 6.94 -6.92 -17.00
N GLU A 165 7.70 -6.05 -17.68
CA GLU A 165 8.82 -5.32 -17.08
C GLU A 165 8.34 -4.26 -16.07
N THR A 166 7.30 -3.50 -16.41
CA THR A 166 6.70 -2.51 -15.49
C THR A 166 6.08 -3.18 -14.28
N LEU A 167 5.39 -4.32 -14.46
CA LEU A 167 4.81 -5.08 -13.36
C LEU A 167 5.89 -5.65 -12.42
N ILE A 168 6.99 -6.18 -12.96
CA ILE A 168 8.14 -6.64 -12.15
C ILE A 168 8.77 -5.47 -11.40
N SER A 169 9.02 -4.34 -12.08
CA SER A 169 9.60 -3.16 -11.43
C SER A 169 8.71 -2.65 -10.28
N ARG A 170 7.40 -2.58 -10.52
CA ARG A 170 6.40 -2.19 -9.51
C ARG A 170 6.33 -3.21 -8.38
N GLY A 171 6.39 -4.50 -8.70
CA GLY A 171 6.39 -5.57 -7.70
C GLY A 171 7.61 -5.50 -6.79
N LYS A 172 8.81 -5.26 -7.34
CA LYS A 172 10.03 -5.01 -6.55
C LYS A 172 9.87 -3.80 -5.63
N GLU A 173 9.28 -2.72 -6.15
CA GLU A 173 9.00 -1.53 -5.36
C GLU A 173 8.00 -1.83 -4.22
N PHE A 174 6.90 -2.54 -4.49
CA PHE A 174 5.93 -2.99 -3.48
C PHE A 174 6.60 -3.82 -2.38
N MET A 175 7.40 -4.83 -2.77
CA MET A 175 8.11 -5.70 -1.82
C MET A 175 9.11 -4.92 -0.95
N SER A 176 9.71 -3.85 -1.47
CA SER A 176 10.60 -2.99 -0.66
C SER A 176 9.88 -2.30 0.51
N TYR A 177 8.55 -2.24 0.48
CA TYR A 177 7.72 -1.61 1.50
C TYR A 177 7.00 -2.60 2.43
N THR A 178 7.15 -3.92 2.23
CA THR A 178 6.49 -4.91 3.08
C THR A 178 7.23 -5.15 4.40
N ASN A 179 8.46 -4.63 4.56
CA ASN A 179 9.26 -4.78 5.77
C ASN A 179 9.47 -3.45 6.48
N GLY A 180 8.99 -3.35 7.72
CA GLY A 180 9.08 -2.12 8.51
C GLY A 180 8.22 -0.98 7.94
N PHE A 181 8.73 0.24 8.02
CA PHE A 181 8.09 1.43 7.47
C PHE A 181 9.03 2.17 6.51
N ALA A 182 8.47 2.97 5.60
CA ALA A 182 9.24 3.80 4.69
C ALA A 182 8.69 5.23 4.59
N HIS A 183 9.58 6.22 4.67
CA HIS A 183 9.25 7.62 4.42
C HIS A 183 9.39 7.96 2.94
N ARG A 184 8.32 8.47 2.35
CA ARG A 184 8.23 8.82 0.91
C ARG A 184 7.47 10.12 0.72
N TYR A 185 7.57 10.67 -0.48
CA TYR A 185 6.69 11.75 -0.92
C TYR A 185 5.66 11.19 -1.91
N TYR A 186 4.41 11.63 -1.79
CA TYR A 186 3.36 11.27 -2.72
C TYR A 186 2.67 12.50 -3.30
N ASP A 187 2.66 12.61 -4.63
CA ASP A 187 1.83 13.55 -5.39
C ASP A 187 0.95 12.77 -6.37
N GLY A 188 -0.32 12.63 -6.03
CA GLY A 188 -1.26 11.88 -6.83
C GLY A 188 -2.60 11.69 -6.15
N ARG A 189 -3.49 10.97 -6.80
CA ARG A 189 -4.78 10.59 -6.20
C ARG A 189 -4.60 9.33 -5.37
N GLY A 190 -5.18 9.30 -4.17
CA GLY A 190 -5.23 8.09 -3.36
C GLY A 190 -6.10 7.02 -4.01
N CYS A 191 -5.73 5.75 -3.81
CA CYS A 191 -6.53 4.61 -4.23
C CYS A 191 -7.56 4.29 -3.13
N THR A 192 -8.73 4.91 -3.12
CA THR A 192 -9.81 4.52 -2.18
C THR A 192 -10.42 3.17 -2.60
N ARG A 193 -9.73 2.07 -2.28
CA ARG A 193 -10.18 0.69 -2.47
C ARG A 193 -10.29 0.03 -1.09
N LYS A 194 -11.46 -0.48 -0.74
CA LYS A 194 -11.62 -1.43 0.37
C LYS A 194 -10.89 -2.74 0.01
N PRO A 195 -10.58 -3.62 0.97
CA PRO A 195 -9.87 -4.86 0.68
C PRO A 195 -10.71 -5.94 0.00
N ASP A 196 -12.04 -5.74 -0.08
CA ASP A 196 -12.91 -6.51 -0.97
C ASP A 196 -12.97 -5.92 -2.40
N GLY A 197 -12.23 -4.84 -2.67
CA GLY A 197 -12.23 -4.11 -3.93
C GLY A 197 -13.34 -3.06 -4.07
N ARG A 198 -14.26 -2.92 -3.12
CA ARG A 198 -15.36 -1.96 -3.26
C ARG A 198 -14.88 -0.54 -2.97
N LYS A 199 -15.31 0.44 -3.78
CA LYS A 199 -15.07 1.86 -3.47
C LYS A 199 -15.87 2.26 -2.23
N PRO A 200 -15.28 2.94 -1.23
CA PRO A 200 -16.07 3.56 -0.17
C PRO A 200 -16.97 4.67 -0.77
N ILE A 201 -18.22 4.73 -0.32
CA ILE A 201 -19.16 5.82 -0.58
C ILE A 201 -19.07 6.74 0.65
N PRO A 202 -18.86 8.07 0.52
CA PRO A 202 -18.91 8.88 -0.70
C PRO A 202 -17.61 8.93 -1.52
N GLU A 203 -17.79 9.21 -2.81
CA GLU A 203 -16.78 9.33 -3.87
C GLU A 203 -15.89 10.58 -3.75
N TYR A 204 -14.87 10.55 -2.91
CA TYR A 204 -13.76 11.49 -3.08
C TYR A 204 -12.44 10.71 -3.19
N GLU A 205 -11.93 10.61 -4.42
CA GLU A 205 -10.50 10.34 -4.65
C GLU A 205 -9.73 11.55 -4.09
N GLU A 206 -9.28 11.45 -2.84
CA GLU A 206 -8.50 12.50 -2.21
C GLU A 206 -7.17 12.63 -2.97
N LYS A 207 -6.88 13.85 -3.45
CA LYS A 207 -5.56 14.15 -3.99
C LYS A 207 -4.63 14.40 -2.81
N PHE A 208 -3.57 13.61 -2.75
CA PHE A 208 -2.49 13.77 -1.78
C PHE A 208 -1.33 14.47 -2.47
N ASP A 209 -0.81 15.48 -1.79
CA ASP A 209 0.44 16.17 -2.09
C ASP A 209 1.14 16.33 -0.74
N SER A 210 1.81 15.27 -0.29
CA SER A 210 2.32 15.19 1.07
C SER A 210 3.39 14.14 1.24
N GLU A 211 4.20 14.33 2.28
CA GLU A 211 4.99 13.25 2.87
C GLU A 211 4.07 12.16 3.41
N ILE A 212 4.47 10.91 3.18
CA ILE A 212 3.75 9.73 3.64
C ILE A 212 4.70 8.77 4.36
N ILE A 213 4.17 8.06 5.34
CA ILE A 213 4.83 6.90 5.95
C ILE A 213 4.10 5.65 5.48
N ILE A 214 4.77 4.82 4.69
CA ILE A 214 4.25 3.51 4.27
C ILE A 214 4.48 2.55 5.43
N ASP A 215 3.41 1.99 5.97
CA ASP A 215 3.43 1.07 7.10
C ASP A 215 2.15 0.23 7.08
N PHE A 216 2.26 -0.99 6.56
CA PHE A 216 1.13 -1.91 6.47
C PHE A 216 0.63 -2.33 7.85
N GLY A 217 1.53 -2.51 8.83
CA GLY A 217 1.19 -2.97 10.17
C GLY A 217 0.25 -1.98 10.85
N GLN A 218 0.69 -0.72 10.95
CA GLN A 218 -0.11 0.33 11.58
C GLN A 218 -1.39 0.63 10.79
N ALA A 219 -1.33 0.62 9.45
CA ALA A 219 -2.51 0.85 8.62
C ALA A 219 -3.61 -0.21 8.83
N LEU A 220 -3.23 -1.49 8.91
CA LEU A 220 -4.14 -2.63 9.07
C LEU A 220 -4.58 -2.87 10.53
N GLU A 221 -3.86 -2.33 11.51
CA GLU A 221 -4.32 -2.29 12.90
C GLU A 221 -5.39 -1.22 13.09
N GLN A 222 -5.17 -0.03 12.52
CA GLN A 222 -6.13 1.08 12.60
C GLN A 222 -7.34 0.89 11.68
N ASN A 223 -7.17 0.13 10.60
CA ASN A 223 -8.23 -0.23 9.66
C ASN A 223 -8.25 -1.76 9.46
N PRO A 224 -8.77 -2.54 10.42
CA PRO A 224 -8.85 -4.01 10.29
C PRO A 224 -9.61 -4.46 9.05
N ASP A 225 -10.61 -3.66 8.66
CA ASP A 225 -11.40 -3.79 7.45
C ASP A 225 -10.59 -3.52 6.17
N TRP A 226 -9.26 -3.32 6.22
CA TRP A 226 -8.35 -3.25 5.08
C TRP A 226 -7.51 -4.50 4.88
N ARG A 227 -7.61 -5.48 5.80
CA ARG A 227 -6.88 -6.73 5.66
C ARG A 227 -7.42 -7.51 4.47
N PRO A 228 -6.55 -8.02 3.57
CA PRO A 228 -7.00 -8.94 2.55
C PRO A 228 -7.69 -10.12 3.24
N LEU A 229 -8.94 -10.39 2.84
CA LEU A 229 -9.68 -11.50 3.40
C LEU A 229 -8.95 -12.78 3.01
N ASP A 230 -8.47 -13.54 3.99
CA ASP A 230 -8.11 -14.96 3.80
C ASP A 230 -9.40 -15.69 3.47
N THR A 231 -9.82 -15.63 2.20
CA THR A 231 -10.93 -16.42 1.68
C THR A 231 -10.47 -17.85 1.60
N LYS A 232 -10.35 -18.51 2.76
CA LYS A 232 -10.55 -19.96 2.86
C LYS A 232 -12.00 -20.24 2.50
N LYS A 233 -12.36 -20.19 1.21
CA LYS A 233 -13.62 -20.72 0.72
C LYS A 233 -13.56 -21.02 -0.78
N THR A 234 -13.45 -22.32 -1.03
CA THR A 234 -14.14 -23.07 -2.09
C THR A 234 -14.17 -22.36 -3.44
N VAL A 235 -13.05 -22.46 -4.12
CA VAL A 235 -13.00 -22.84 -5.55
C VAL A 235 -14.37 -23.33 -6.04
N HIS A 236 -14.93 -22.70 -7.10
CA HIS A 236 -16.30 -22.94 -7.54
C HIS A 236 -16.61 -24.43 -7.75
N GLU A 237 -17.70 -24.93 -7.15
CA GLU A 237 -18.15 -26.30 -7.36
C GLU A 237 -18.87 -26.42 -8.71
N MET A 238 -18.41 -27.35 -9.56
CA MET A 238 -19.02 -27.59 -10.86
C MET A 238 -20.50 -27.99 -10.75
N ASP A 239 -21.34 -27.47 -11.65
CA ASP A 239 -22.76 -27.85 -11.70
C ASP A 239 -22.89 -29.35 -12.01
N ARG A 240 -23.50 -30.09 -11.08
CA ARG A 240 -23.70 -31.56 -11.21
C ARG A 240 -24.54 -31.95 -12.42
N SER A 241 -25.29 -31.00 -12.99
CA SER A 241 -26.07 -31.18 -14.20
C SER A 241 -25.22 -31.29 -15.47
N GLU A 242 -23.94 -30.94 -15.39
CA GLU A 242 -22.93 -31.16 -16.45
C GLU A 242 -22.30 -32.56 -16.39
N LEU A 243 -22.48 -33.29 -15.29
CA LEU A 243 -21.91 -34.62 -15.11
C LEU A 243 -22.80 -35.70 -15.74
N GLY A 244 -22.12 -36.70 -16.34
CA GLY A 244 -22.75 -37.93 -16.81
C GLY A 244 -23.39 -38.74 -15.67
N ASP A 245 -24.09 -39.82 -16.01
CA ASP A 245 -24.60 -40.75 -14.99
C ASP A 245 -23.42 -41.55 -14.38
N PRO A 246 -23.19 -41.48 -13.06
CA PRO A 246 -22.13 -42.25 -12.39
C PRO A 246 -22.23 -43.77 -12.62
N SER A 247 -23.42 -44.28 -12.95
CA SER A 247 -23.65 -45.70 -13.23
C SER A 247 -23.09 -46.18 -14.58
N GLN A 248 -22.61 -45.28 -15.44
CA GLN A 248 -22.10 -45.62 -16.78
C GLN A 248 -20.58 -45.88 -16.85
N ASN A 249 -19.89 -46.05 -15.71
CA ASN A 249 -18.42 -46.24 -15.67
C ASN A 249 -17.64 -45.17 -16.44
N ILE A 250 -18.14 -43.94 -16.46
CA ILE A 250 -17.44 -42.78 -17.03
C ILE A 250 -16.70 -42.12 -15.87
N ASP A 251 -15.37 -41.97 -16.00
CA ASP A 251 -14.56 -41.23 -15.04
C ASP A 251 -15.15 -39.83 -14.83
N GLN A 252 -15.24 -39.42 -13.57
CA GLN A 252 -15.88 -38.16 -13.23
C GLN A 252 -14.87 -37.02 -13.42
N ASP A 253 -15.01 -36.26 -14.51
CA ASP A 253 -14.14 -35.13 -14.89
C ASP A 253 -13.71 -34.21 -13.73
N TRP A 254 -14.58 -34.01 -12.74
CA TRP A 254 -14.29 -33.16 -11.58
C TRP A 254 -13.09 -33.64 -10.75
N ILE A 255 -12.77 -34.94 -10.77
CA ILE A 255 -11.60 -35.50 -10.07
C ILE A 255 -10.31 -34.92 -10.64
N TYR A 256 -10.24 -34.76 -11.97
CA TYR A 256 -9.08 -34.23 -12.67
C TYR A 256 -8.99 -32.71 -12.61
N ASP A 257 -10.13 -32.02 -12.68
CA ASP A 257 -10.19 -30.57 -12.46
C ASP A 257 -9.68 -30.24 -11.05
N LYS A 258 -10.08 -31.03 -10.05
CA LYS A 258 -9.57 -30.94 -8.67
C LYS A 258 -8.07 -31.23 -8.57
N TYR A 259 -7.56 -32.27 -9.22
CA TYR A 259 -6.13 -32.56 -9.22
C TYR A 259 -5.31 -31.41 -9.82
N SER A 260 -5.78 -30.81 -10.91
CA SER A 260 -5.13 -29.66 -11.55
C SER A 260 -5.14 -28.43 -10.64
N SER A 261 -6.25 -28.16 -9.96
CA SER A 261 -6.32 -27.06 -8.98
C SER A 261 -5.39 -27.31 -7.79
N ASP A 262 -5.32 -28.54 -7.28
CA ASP A 262 -4.48 -28.91 -6.13
C ASP A 262 -2.98 -28.73 -6.47
N GLN A 263 -2.57 -29.02 -7.71
CA GLN A 263 -1.21 -28.74 -8.20
C GLN A 263 -0.89 -27.24 -8.19
N VAL A 264 -1.77 -26.39 -8.71
CA VAL A 264 -1.57 -24.93 -8.71
C VAL A 264 -1.49 -24.40 -7.28
N LEU A 265 -2.34 -24.90 -6.38
CA LEU A 265 -2.34 -24.49 -4.98
C LEU A 265 -1.09 -24.95 -4.23
N THR A 266 -0.53 -26.11 -4.59
CA THR A 266 0.74 -26.60 -4.03
C THR A 266 1.90 -25.74 -4.50
N GLN A 267 1.97 -25.42 -5.80
CA GLN A 267 2.97 -24.48 -6.34
C GLN A 267 2.88 -23.11 -5.69
N LEU A 268 1.66 -22.60 -5.47
CA LEU A 268 1.43 -21.36 -4.75
C LEU A 268 2.00 -21.42 -3.32
N GLN A 269 1.80 -22.52 -2.59
CA GLN A 269 2.36 -22.69 -1.25
C GLN A 269 3.90 -22.67 -1.26
N GLU A 270 4.53 -23.29 -2.26
CA GLU A 270 5.98 -23.26 -2.44
C GLU A 270 6.49 -21.83 -2.72
N VAL A 271 5.80 -21.09 -3.59
CA VAL A 271 6.12 -19.68 -3.91
C VAL A 271 5.99 -18.81 -2.65
N LEU A 272 4.89 -18.93 -1.91
CA LEU A 272 4.68 -18.19 -0.66
C LEU A 272 5.75 -18.52 0.39
N HIS A 273 6.15 -19.78 0.51
CA HIS A 273 7.23 -20.20 1.40
C HIS A 273 8.57 -19.59 0.97
N SER A 274 8.89 -19.62 -0.33
CA SER A 274 10.12 -19.01 -0.86
C SER A 274 10.18 -17.49 -0.62
N LEU A 275 9.07 -16.78 -0.81
CA LEU A 275 8.98 -15.33 -0.57
C LEU A 275 9.19 -14.97 0.91
N LYS A 276 8.77 -15.86 1.82
CA LYS A 276 8.95 -15.70 3.25
C LYS A 276 10.39 -15.94 3.70
N GLU A 277 11.04 -16.96 3.14
CA GLU A 277 12.43 -17.33 3.48
C GLU A 277 13.47 -16.43 2.80
N ARG A 278 13.18 -15.91 1.60
CA ARG A 278 14.10 -15.12 0.77
C ARG A 278 13.44 -13.85 0.21
N PRO A 279 13.08 -12.88 1.07
CA PRO A 279 12.41 -11.66 0.63
C PRO A 279 13.27 -10.79 -0.30
N GLU A 280 14.60 -10.93 -0.23
CA GLU A 280 15.58 -10.16 -1.03
C GLU A 280 15.61 -10.54 -2.52
N ASN A 281 15.15 -11.74 -2.88
CA ASN A 281 15.15 -12.22 -4.27
C ASN A 281 13.84 -12.97 -4.59
N PRO A 282 12.73 -12.23 -4.70
CA PRO A 282 11.42 -12.81 -4.98
C PRO A 282 11.34 -13.35 -6.41
N ASP A 283 10.56 -14.42 -6.59
CA ASP A 283 10.24 -14.96 -7.92
C ASP A 283 9.52 -13.90 -8.77
N GLU A 284 10.00 -13.68 -10.00
CA GLU A 284 9.45 -12.68 -10.91
C GLU A 284 7.98 -12.94 -11.23
N GLU A 285 7.56 -14.20 -11.31
CA GLU A 285 6.15 -14.55 -11.58
C GLU A 285 5.24 -14.12 -10.42
N ALA A 286 5.72 -14.24 -9.18
CA ALA A 286 4.98 -13.77 -8.01
C ALA A 286 4.84 -12.24 -7.98
N LEU A 287 5.86 -11.51 -8.45
CA LEU A 287 5.85 -10.05 -8.53
C LEU A 287 4.81 -9.50 -9.51
N LEU A 288 4.37 -10.29 -10.49
CA LEU A 288 3.29 -9.91 -11.39
C LEU A 288 1.92 -9.87 -10.68
N LEU A 289 1.78 -10.63 -9.59
CA LEU A 289 0.53 -10.85 -8.87
C LEU A 289 0.32 -9.90 -7.68
N VAL A 290 1.31 -9.09 -7.30
CA VAL A 290 1.16 -8.12 -6.18
C VAL A 290 0.47 -6.82 -6.62
N PRO A 291 -0.22 -6.09 -5.74
CA PRO A 291 -1.08 -4.97 -6.09
C PRO A 291 -0.31 -3.73 -6.59
N ASP A 292 -1.06 -2.78 -7.16
CA ASP A 292 -0.55 -1.48 -7.58
C ASP A 292 -0.58 -0.41 -6.47
N ARG A 293 -0.73 -0.81 -5.22
CA ARG A 293 -0.93 0.07 -4.06
C ARG A 293 -0.10 -0.35 -2.85
N VAL A 294 0.22 0.62 -2.01
CA VAL A 294 0.75 0.41 -0.65
C VAL A 294 -0.14 1.12 0.37
N LEU A 295 -0.14 0.61 1.61
CA LEU A 295 -0.87 1.21 2.72
C LEU A 295 0.06 2.12 3.51
N GLY A 296 -0.39 3.34 3.80
CA GLY A 296 0.42 4.27 4.57
C GLY A 296 -0.39 5.38 5.22
N PHE A 297 0.32 6.32 5.83
CA PHE A 297 -0.23 7.48 6.52
C PHE A 297 0.26 8.75 5.86
N ALA A 298 -0.66 9.61 5.41
CA ALA A 298 -0.34 10.93 4.91
C ALA A 298 -0.15 11.90 6.09
N LEU A 299 1.07 12.43 6.24
CA LEU A 299 1.44 13.27 7.39
C LEU A 299 0.68 14.60 7.40
N ARG A 300 0.45 15.20 6.22
CA ARG A 300 -0.26 16.49 6.10
C ARG A 300 -1.75 16.40 6.43
N SER A 301 -2.45 15.40 5.91
CA SER A 301 -3.89 15.23 6.16
C SER A 301 -4.19 14.38 7.40
N ARG A 302 -3.17 13.74 7.99
CA ARG A 302 -3.22 12.91 9.21
C ARG A 302 -4.16 11.71 9.08
N LYS A 303 -4.17 11.10 7.89
CA LYS A 303 -5.06 9.98 7.55
C LYS A 303 -4.27 8.82 6.96
N PHE A 304 -4.72 7.60 7.28
CA PHE A 304 -4.32 6.43 6.53
C PHE A 304 -4.95 6.45 5.14
N GLY A 305 -4.24 5.92 4.16
CA GLY A 305 -4.72 5.79 2.79
C GLY A 305 -3.94 4.75 2.00
N ASN A 306 -4.41 4.50 0.79
CA ASN A 306 -3.70 3.63 -0.16
C ASN A 306 -3.05 4.51 -1.24
N PHE A 307 -1.76 4.29 -1.48
CA PHE A 307 -0.95 5.09 -2.39
C PHE A 307 -0.50 4.23 -3.56
N ARG A 308 -0.61 4.74 -4.79
CA ARG A 308 -0.19 4.00 -5.98
C ARG A 308 1.31 3.80 -6.02
N VAL A 309 1.73 2.62 -6.45
CA VAL A 309 3.12 2.22 -6.66
C VAL A 309 3.38 2.03 -8.15
N GLY A 310 4.61 2.31 -8.59
CA GLY A 310 4.99 2.24 -10.00
C GLY A 310 4.54 3.43 -10.82
N ALA A 311 4.84 3.37 -12.12
CA ALA A 311 4.47 4.42 -13.07
C ALA A 311 3.00 4.29 -13.48
N SER A 312 2.30 5.44 -13.53
CA SER A 312 1.02 5.60 -14.20
C SER A 312 1.17 5.32 -15.71
N PRO A 313 0.10 4.97 -16.45
CA PRO A 313 0.13 4.87 -17.91
C PRO A 313 0.71 6.11 -18.60
N ASP A 314 0.55 7.29 -18.00
CA ASP A 314 1.10 8.57 -18.49
C ASP A 314 2.60 8.77 -18.17
N GLY A 315 3.28 7.77 -17.60
CA GLY A 315 4.69 7.79 -17.20
C GLY A 315 4.98 8.51 -15.88
N LEU A 316 3.97 9.13 -15.25
CA LEU A 316 4.09 9.80 -13.96
C LEU A 316 4.27 8.79 -12.82
N ARG A 317 5.23 9.03 -11.92
CA ARG A 317 5.43 8.25 -10.70
C ARG A 317 4.94 9.07 -9.50
N PRO A 318 3.76 8.76 -8.94
CA PRO A 318 3.21 9.56 -7.85
C PRO A 318 3.98 9.37 -6.54
N LEU A 319 4.55 8.17 -6.33
CA LEU A 319 5.34 7.83 -5.17
C LEU A 319 6.83 7.95 -5.48
N VAL A 320 7.56 8.77 -4.71
CA VAL A 320 8.99 9.01 -4.90
C VAL A 320 9.73 9.03 -3.55
N PRO A 321 11.05 8.77 -3.53
CA PRO A 321 11.87 9.00 -2.35
C PRO A 321 11.73 10.45 -1.85
N TYR A 322 11.58 10.62 -0.54
CA TYR A 322 11.62 11.95 0.03
C TYR A 322 13.07 12.48 -0.03
N VAL A 323 13.23 13.71 -0.50
CA VAL A 323 14.53 14.37 -0.63
C VAL A 323 14.67 15.40 0.49
N HIS A 324 15.58 15.15 1.41
CA HIS A 324 15.89 16.09 2.48
C HIS A 324 16.66 17.29 1.94
N GLU A 325 16.32 18.51 2.39
CA GLU A 325 17.13 19.70 2.12
C GLU A 325 18.49 19.60 2.84
N GLU A 326 19.59 20.00 2.17
CA GLU A 326 20.94 19.89 2.73
C GLU A 326 21.19 20.85 3.90
N ASP A 327 20.70 22.10 3.81
CA ASP A 327 20.76 23.07 4.92
C ASP A 327 19.39 23.73 5.15
N PRO A 328 18.48 23.07 5.90
CA PRO A 328 17.16 23.63 6.16
C PRO A 328 17.22 24.90 7.02
N TRP A 329 18.29 25.08 7.80
CA TRP A 329 18.43 26.20 8.74
C TRP A 329 18.90 27.50 8.07
N SER A 330 19.58 27.42 6.92
CA SER A 330 20.10 28.58 6.17
C SER A 330 19.05 29.67 5.93
N LYS A 331 17.80 29.25 5.73
CA LYS A 331 16.67 30.11 5.36
C LYS A 331 15.91 30.66 6.56
N LEU A 332 16.22 30.21 7.78
CA LEU A 332 15.48 30.54 8.99
C LEU A 332 16.27 31.51 9.87
N TYR A 333 15.70 32.70 10.10
CA TYR A 333 16.25 33.63 11.08
C TYR A 333 15.85 33.18 12.49
N LEU A 334 16.84 32.97 13.37
CA LEU A 334 16.62 32.58 14.75
C LEU A 334 17.38 33.48 15.71
N PRO A 335 16.86 33.69 16.93
CA PRO A 335 17.62 34.33 17.99
C PRO A 335 18.94 33.60 18.24
N LYS A 336 19.98 34.34 18.63
CA LYS A 336 21.32 33.80 18.83
C LYS A 336 21.30 32.59 19.80
N GLY A 337 22.07 31.55 19.45
CA GLY A 337 22.17 30.31 20.24
C GLY A 337 21.00 29.32 20.10
N HIS A 338 19.83 29.74 19.61
CA HIS A 338 18.67 28.84 19.50
C HIS A 338 18.92 27.68 18.52
N ARG A 339 19.48 28.00 17.34
CA ARG A 339 19.87 27.01 16.34
C ARG A 339 20.81 25.96 16.93
N GLU A 340 21.90 26.39 17.55
CA GLU A 340 22.93 25.52 18.12
C GLU A 340 22.37 24.64 19.23
N MET A 341 21.51 25.20 20.10
CA MET A 341 20.88 24.46 21.18
C MET A 341 19.93 23.37 20.65
N ILE A 342 19.04 23.71 19.71
CA ILE A 342 18.14 22.72 19.11
C ILE A 342 18.94 21.63 18.40
N GLN A 343 19.89 22.01 17.53
CA GLN A 343 20.70 21.05 16.79
C GLN A 343 21.47 20.11 17.73
N THR A 344 22.06 20.64 18.81
CA THR A 344 22.82 19.84 19.78
C THR A 344 21.92 18.84 20.51
N LEU A 345 20.77 19.28 21.02
CA LEU A 345 19.86 18.43 21.77
C LEU A 345 19.25 17.34 20.90
N VAL A 346 18.79 17.70 19.70
CA VAL A 346 18.22 16.75 18.74
C VAL A 346 19.26 15.73 18.29
N ALA A 347 20.49 16.16 18.02
CA ALA A 347 21.58 15.26 17.65
C ALA A 347 21.98 14.33 18.80
N GLN A 348 22.01 14.83 20.05
CA GLN A 348 22.29 14.01 21.23
C GLN A 348 21.21 12.94 21.44
N HIS A 349 19.94 13.33 21.46
CA HIS A 349 18.82 12.41 21.61
C HIS A 349 18.80 11.34 20.50
N THR A 350 19.00 11.74 19.23
CA THR A 350 19.05 10.79 18.10
C THR A 350 20.21 9.79 18.24
N ARG A 351 21.36 10.20 18.80
CA ARG A 351 22.48 9.28 19.07
C ARG A 351 22.19 8.32 20.21
N ASP A 352 21.51 8.77 21.25
CA ASP A 352 21.18 7.95 22.41
C ASP A 352 20.07 6.94 22.10
N GLU A 353 19.10 7.28 21.25
CA GLU A 353 18.13 6.33 20.69
C GLU A 353 18.79 5.21 19.87
N ALA A 354 19.88 5.52 19.15
CA ALA A 354 20.57 4.56 18.29
C ALA A 354 21.47 3.53 19.03
N LYS A 355 21.68 3.69 20.35
CA LYS A 355 22.52 2.76 21.13
C LYS A 355 21.72 1.48 21.47
N PRO A 356 22.24 0.27 21.15
CA PRO A 356 21.57 -0.98 21.54
C PRO A 356 21.46 -1.11 23.06
N LEU A 357 20.33 -1.65 23.54
CA LEU A 357 19.97 -1.93 24.94
C LEU A 357 20.86 -2.98 25.65
N LEU A 358 22.18 -2.98 25.43
CA LEU A 358 23.11 -3.96 26.00
C LEU A 358 23.68 -3.59 27.37
N SER A 359 23.13 -2.61 28.07
CA SER A 359 23.53 -2.29 29.45
C SER A 359 22.35 -2.40 30.41
N SER A 360 22.04 -3.64 30.80
CA SER A 360 21.26 -3.93 32.01
C SER A 360 22.11 -3.64 33.26
N GLN A 361 22.07 -2.41 33.75
CA GLN A 361 22.27 -2.10 35.17
C GLN A 361 21.45 -0.88 35.55
N GLY A 362 20.52 -1.06 36.50
CA GLY A 362 19.95 0.05 37.26
C GLY A 362 18.43 0.10 37.25
N PHE A 363 17.82 -0.50 38.27
CA PHE A 363 16.49 -0.13 38.78
C PHE A 363 16.50 1.36 39.19
N ALA A 364 16.34 2.26 38.24
CA ALA A 364 15.88 3.65 38.39
C ALA A 364 15.83 4.32 37.00
N GLY A 365 14.63 4.48 36.45
CA GLY A 365 14.37 5.49 35.43
C GLY A 365 14.22 4.99 33.99
N ASP A 366 13.10 4.30 33.72
CA ASP A 366 12.46 4.32 32.39
C ASP A 366 11.82 5.71 32.09
N ARG A 367 12.05 6.69 32.97
CA ARG A 367 11.66 8.10 32.87
C ARG A 367 12.89 8.89 32.43
N GLY A 368 12.91 9.36 31.18
CA GLY A 368 13.95 10.29 30.70
C GLY A 368 14.51 10.05 29.29
N ARG A 369 13.86 9.25 28.43
CA ARG A 369 14.33 9.08 27.04
C ARG A 369 13.77 10.10 26.06
N GLY A 370 12.59 10.65 26.30
CA GLY A 370 11.99 11.65 25.40
C GLY A 370 12.65 13.01 25.50
N LEU A 371 12.66 13.76 24.40
CA LEU A 371 13.14 15.13 24.35
C LEU A 371 11.95 16.05 24.04
N ILE A 372 11.54 16.85 25.03
CA ILE A 372 10.42 17.79 24.91
C ILE A 372 10.96 19.22 24.90
N LEU A 373 10.77 19.93 23.78
CA LEU A 373 11.12 21.35 23.64
C LEU A 373 9.85 22.18 23.55
N LEU A 374 9.81 23.29 24.30
CA LEU A 374 8.77 24.31 24.18
C LEU A 374 9.31 25.52 23.46
N LEU A 375 8.68 25.89 22.35
CA LEU A 375 8.95 27.09 21.58
C LEU A 375 7.82 28.08 21.83
N HIS A 376 8.10 29.18 22.55
CA HIS A 376 7.07 30.16 22.91
C HIS A 376 7.51 31.57 22.53
N GLY A 377 6.57 32.44 22.17
CA GLY A 377 6.92 33.80 21.75
C GLY A 377 5.92 34.41 20.80
N ALA A 378 6.27 35.58 20.27
CA ALA A 378 5.41 36.33 19.36
C ALA A 378 5.04 35.51 18.10
N PRO A 379 3.84 35.69 17.53
CA PRO A 379 3.43 35.01 16.29
C PRO A 379 4.35 35.39 15.13
N GLY A 380 4.51 34.49 14.15
CA GLY A 380 5.30 34.77 12.94
C GLY A 380 6.83 34.78 13.12
N THR A 381 7.35 34.41 14.29
CA THR A 381 8.80 34.41 14.61
C THR A 381 9.55 33.14 14.21
N GLY A 382 8.90 32.21 13.50
CA GLY A 382 9.54 30.99 12.98
C GLY A 382 9.54 29.78 13.91
N LYS A 383 8.71 29.75 14.96
CA LYS A 383 8.61 28.62 15.92
C LYS A 383 8.34 27.27 15.24
N THR A 384 7.28 27.18 14.43
CA THR A 384 6.92 25.98 13.67
C THR A 384 8.03 25.58 12.69
N LEU A 385 8.60 26.57 11.97
CA LEU A 385 9.71 26.37 11.05
C LEU A 385 10.98 25.83 11.75
N SER A 386 11.24 26.19 13.00
CA SER A 386 12.36 25.62 13.77
C SER A 386 12.22 24.12 13.97
N ALA A 387 11.01 23.63 14.24
CA ALA A 387 10.74 22.20 14.38
C ALA A 387 10.85 21.47 13.04
N GLU A 388 10.35 22.07 11.95
CA GLU A 388 10.54 21.57 10.58
C GLU A 388 12.04 21.44 10.24
N CYS A 389 12.84 22.46 10.54
CA CYS A 389 14.28 22.44 10.30
C CYS A 389 14.98 21.37 11.14
N ALA A 390 14.54 21.15 12.38
CA ALA A 390 15.05 20.10 13.25
C ALA A 390 14.74 18.70 12.70
N ALA A 391 13.52 18.47 12.20
CA ALA A 391 13.13 17.21 11.56
C ALA A 391 13.97 16.96 10.29
N ALA A 392 14.05 17.95 9.40
CA ALA A 392 14.81 17.86 8.16
C ALA A 392 16.30 17.59 8.41
N SER A 393 16.93 18.32 9.34
CA SER A 393 18.36 18.16 9.66
C SER A 393 18.69 16.84 10.39
N SER A 394 17.73 16.28 11.12
CA SER A 394 17.87 14.94 11.73
C SER A 394 17.47 13.80 10.79
N LYS A 395 17.04 14.10 9.56
CA LYS A 395 16.51 13.14 8.57
C LYS A 395 15.35 12.31 9.12
N ARG A 396 14.50 12.93 9.94
CA ARG A 396 13.30 12.32 10.52
C ARG A 396 12.07 12.94 9.87
N PRO A 397 10.98 12.18 9.67
CA PRO A 397 9.72 12.75 9.22
C PRO A 397 9.16 13.71 10.27
N LEU A 398 8.53 14.80 9.82
CA LEU A 398 7.78 15.70 10.69
C LEU A 398 6.33 15.23 10.79
N PHE A 399 5.88 14.89 11.99
CA PHE A 399 4.48 14.63 12.26
C PHE A 399 3.89 15.84 12.99
N GLN A 400 3.17 16.68 12.27
CA GLN A 400 2.51 17.85 12.84
C GLN A 400 1.07 17.51 13.23
N ILE A 401 0.70 17.90 14.45
CA ILE A 401 -0.65 17.87 14.99
C ILE A 401 -0.97 19.24 15.59
N THR A 402 -2.25 19.58 15.67
CA THR A 402 -2.77 20.84 16.21
C THR A 402 -3.74 20.55 17.33
N SER A 403 -4.05 21.54 18.16
CA SER A 403 -5.05 21.38 19.22
C SER A 403 -6.43 20.98 18.70
N GLY A 404 -6.79 21.38 17.48
CA GLY A 404 -8.04 20.97 16.82
C GLY A 404 -8.12 19.48 16.47
N ASP A 405 -7.00 18.78 16.31
CA ASP A 405 -6.98 17.35 15.96
C ASP A 405 -7.25 16.42 17.14
N LEU A 406 -7.11 16.95 18.36
CA LEU A 406 -7.17 16.14 19.57
C LEU A 406 -8.62 15.98 20.08
N GLY A 407 -9.53 16.84 19.66
CA GLY A 407 -10.92 16.83 20.10
C GLY A 407 -11.18 17.82 21.24
N THR A 408 -12.39 17.77 21.79
CA THR A 408 -12.86 18.77 22.78
C THR A 408 -13.11 18.19 24.16
N THR A 409 -13.13 16.86 24.27
CA THR A 409 -13.33 16.14 25.53
C THR A 409 -12.03 15.50 26.00
N ALA A 410 -11.90 15.30 27.31
CA ALA A 410 -10.70 14.66 27.89
C ALA A 410 -10.44 13.25 27.34
N GLN A 411 -11.51 12.49 27.06
CA GLN A 411 -11.42 11.13 26.51
C GLN A 411 -10.95 11.12 25.06
N GLU A 412 -11.48 12.02 24.22
CA GLU A 412 -11.03 12.17 22.83
C GLU A 412 -9.56 12.61 22.77
N VAL A 413 -9.20 13.61 23.58
CA VAL A 413 -7.83 14.14 23.66
C VAL A 413 -6.87 13.06 24.11
N GLU A 414 -7.22 12.27 25.13
CA GLU A 414 -6.42 11.13 25.57
C GLU A 414 -6.19 10.12 24.44
N ALA A 415 -7.26 9.61 23.83
CA ALA A 415 -7.16 8.61 22.77
C ALA A 415 -6.38 9.12 21.55
N ASN A 416 -6.60 10.37 21.14
CA ASN A 416 -5.91 10.97 20.00
C ASN A 416 -4.43 11.24 20.30
N LEU A 417 -4.09 11.71 21.50
CA LEU A 417 -2.70 11.91 21.90
C LEU A 417 -1.97 10.58 21.97
N GLU A 418 -2.53 9.56 22.62
CA GLU A 418 -1.93 8.22 22.71
C GLU A 418 -1.68 7.64 21.32
N ARG A 419 -2.68 7.73 20.42
CA ARG A 419 -2.55 7.27 19.03
C ARG A 419 -1.44 8.00 18.28
N ASN A 420 -1.46 9.33 18.28
CA ASN A 420 -0.48 10.12 17.52
C ASN A 420 0.94 9.98 18.09
N PHE A 421 1.08 9.92 19.41
CA PHE A 421 2.36 9.73 20.10
C PHE A 421 2.94 8.35 19.79
N HIS A 422 2.10 7.32 19.83
CA HIS A 422 2.51 5.96 19.46
C HIS A 422 2.98 5.90 18.00
N LEU A 423 2.22 6.46 17.06
CA LEU A 423 2.61 6.51 15.64
C LEU A 423 3.92 7.27 15.44
N ALA A 424 4.08 8.45 16.06
CA ALA A 424 5.30 9.24 15.98
C ALA A 424 6.51 8.49 16.55
N GLN A 425 6.35 7.77 17.65
CA GLN A 425 7.40 6.96 18.24
C GLN A 425 7.77 5.77 17.33
N THR A 426 6.78 5.03 16.83
CA THR A 426 6.99 3.86 15.96
C THR A 426 7.74 4.23 14.68
N TRP A 427 7.43 5.39 14.09
CA TRP A 427 8.09 5.88 12.88
C TRP A 427 9.35 6.70 13.14
N GLY A 428 9.70 6.92 14.41
CA GLY A 428 10.80 7.81 14.78
C GLY A 428 10.62 9.22 14.23
N CYS A 429 9.41 9.75 14.22
CA CYS A 429 9.12 11.12 13.79
C CYS A 429 9.61 12.15 14.81
N VAL A 430 9.83 13.38 14.32
CA VAL A 430 9.72 14.58 15.13
C VAL A 430 8.23 14.90 15.25
N LEU A 431 7.67 14.79 16.45
CA LEU A 431 6.29 15.18 16.70
C LEU A 431 6.23 16.69 17.00
N LEU A 432 5.35 17.40 16.33
CA LEU A 432 5.11 18.83 16.55
C LEU A 432 3.65 19.00 16.95
N LEU A 433 3.40 19.45 18.18
CA LEU A 433 2.09 19.96 18.60
C LEU A 433 2.09 21.47 18.44
N ASP A 434 1.47 21.93 17.36
CA ASP A 434 1.34 23.34 17.04
C ASP A 434 0.16 23.96 17.78
N GLU A 435 0.33 25.20 18.24
CA GLU A 435 -0.68 25.96 18.99
C GLU A 435 -1.22 25.21 20.23
N ALA A 436 -0.29 24.72 21.05
CA ALA A 436 -0.59 23.97 22.27
C ALA A 436 -1.16 24.83 23.43
N ASP A 437 -1.55 26.08 23.15
CA ASP A 437 -1.98 27.09 24.12
C ASP A 437 -3.04 26.57 25.10
N VAL A 438 -4.03 25.82 24.61
CA VAL A 438 -5.15 25.29 25.42
C VAL A 438 -4.67 24.26 26.44
N PHE A 439 -3.66 23.46 26.09
CA PHE A 439 -3.14 22.40 26.95
C PHE A 439 -2.04 22.88 27.90
N LEU A 440 -1.36 23.96 27.53
CA LEU A 440 -0.30 24.55 28.36
C LEU A 440 -0.83 25.59 29.35
N ALA A 441 -2.04 26.11 29.15
CA ALA A 441 -2.63 27.16 29.98
C ALA A 441 -2.67 26.82 31.48
N GLN A 442 -2.44 27.83 32.33
CA GLN A 442 -2.53 27.70 33.78
C GLN A 442 -3.91 27.17 34.21
N ARG A 443 -3.96 26.23 35.17
CA ARG A 443 -5.24 25.71 35.68
C ARG A 443 -6.02 26.76 36.47
N GLU A 444 -7.30 26.91 36.17
CA GLU A 444 -8.21 27.85 36.83
C GLU A 444 -9.25 27.12 37.69
N ARG A 445 -9.53 27.58 38.91
CA ARG A 445 -10.49 26.90 39.82
C ARG A 445 -11.90 26.73 39.25
N LYS A 446 -12.30 27.55 38.29
CA LYS A 446 -13.66 27.57 37.71
C LYS A 446 -13.81 26.72 36.44
N ASP A 447 -12.71 26.33 35.81
CA ASP A 447 -12.72 25.64 34.52
C ASP A 447 -12.30 24.17 34.68
N LEU A 448 -13.24 23.36 35.19
CA LEU A 448 -13.00 21.93 35.42
C LEU A 448 -12.71 21.16 34.13
N THR A 449 -13.34 21.56 33.02
CA THR A 449 -13.17 20.91 31.72
C THR A 449 -11.76 21.12 31.19
N ARG A 450 -11.29 22.38 31.14
CA ARG A 450 -9.92 22.69 30.70
C ARG A 450 -8.87 22.08 31.61
N ASN A 451 -9.08 22.14 32.93
CA ASN A 451 -8.17 21.51 33.88
C ASN A 451 -8.07 19.99 33.68
N GLY A 452 -9.17 19.34 33.27
CA GLY A 452 -9.18 17.95 32.86
C GLY A 452 -8.26 17.69 31.67
N LEU A 453 -8.34 18.53 30.62
CA LEU A 453 -7.48 18.43 29.44
C LEU A 453 -5.99 18.61 29.80
N VAL A 454 -5.67 19.65 30.58
CA VAL A 454 -4.30 19.91 31.06
C VAL A 454 -3.76 18.72 31.87
N SER A 455 -4.62 18.08 32.68
CA SER A 455 -4.23 16.92 33.50
C SER A 455 -3.96 15.67 32.66
N VAL A 456 -4.79 15.40 31.65
CA VAL A 456 -4.56 14.31 30.69
C VAL A 456 -3.25 14.54 29.92
N PHE A 457 -3.05 15.76 29.41
CA PHE A 457 -1.88 16.11 28.63
C PHE A 457 -0.57 15.92 29.43
N LEU A 458 -0.51 16.41 30.67
CA LEU A 458 0.66 16.23 31.55
C LEU A 458 0.99 14.76 31.84
N ARG A 459 -0.04 13.90 31.99
CA ARG A 459 0.16 12.47 32.20
C ARG A 459 0.78 11.83 30.96
N ILE A 460 0.26 12.12 29.77
CA ILE A 460 0.75 11.51 28.52
C ILE A 460 2.17 11.98 28.21
N LEU A 461 2.48 13.27 28.44
CA LEU A 461 3.84 13.80 28.29
C LEU A 461 4.88 13.08 29.17
N GLU A 462 4.48 12.58 30.34
CA GLU A 462 5.41 11.89 31.27
C GLU A 462 5.92 10.56 30.71
N TYR A 463 5.14 9.90 29.86
CA TYR A 463 5.48 8.59 29.27
C TYR A 463 5.99 8.71 27.84
N TYR A 464 5.98 9.89 27.23
CA TYR A 464 6.45 10.05 25.87
C TYR A 464 7.98 9.93 25.80
N THR A 465 8.46 9.02 24.96
CA THR A 465 9.90 8.70 24.84
C THR A 465 10.53 9.17 23.53
N GLY A 466 9.77 9.83 22.65
CA GLY A 466 10.27 10.37 21.40
C GLY A 466 10.65 11.86 21.47
N LEU A 467 10.82 12.46 20.30
CA LEU A 467 11.14 13.86 20.13
C LEU A 467 9.85 14.68 19.92
N LEU A 468 9.60 15.65 20.79
CA LEU A 468 8.39 16.49 20.79
C LEU A 468 8.75 17.97 20.82
N PHE A 469 8.23 18.70 19.84
CA PHE A 469 8.17 20.16 19.87
C PHE A 469 6.75 20.60 20.22
N LEU A 470 6.65 21.53 21.16
CA LEU A 470 5.43 22.23 21.50
C LEU A 470 5.61 23.69 21.06
N THR A 471 4.64 24.25 20.35
CA THR A 471 4.64 25.70 20.05
C THR A 471 3.48 26.38 20.76
N THR A 472 3.68 27.65 21.11
CA THR A 472 2.65 28.46 21.75
C THR A 472 2.90 29.94 21.52
N ASN A 473 1.82 30.70 21.42
CA ASN A 473 1.87 32.15 21.30
C ASN A 473 1.70 32.87 22.66
N ARG A 474 1.42 32.15 23.75
CA ARG A 474 1.16 32.73 25.07
C ARG A 474 2.43 32.77 25.92
N VAL A 475 3.08 33.91 26.02
CA VAL A 475 4.32 34.02 26.80
C VAL A 475 4.01 34.13 28.29
N GLY A 476 4.47 33.16 29.09
CA GLY A 476 4.47 33.25 30.56
C GLY A 476 3.18 32.83 31.27
N ASP A 477 2.19 32.29 30.55
CA ASP A 477 0.89 31.85 31.07
C ASP A 477 0.74 30.33 31.03
N PHE A 478 1.75 29.62 31.55
CA PHE A 478 1.78 28.15 31.54
C PHE A 478 1.61 27.57 32.93
N ASP A 479 1.00 26.38 33.00
CA ASP A 479 0.93 25.62 34.25
C ASP A 479 2.33 25.23 34.74
N GLU A 480 2.62 25.50 36.01
CA GLU A 480 3.93 25.24 36.63
C GLU A 480 4.34 23.76 36.51
N ALA A 481 3.37 22.84 36.44
CA ALA A 481 3.61 21.41 36.30
C ALA A 481 4.28 21.00 34.98
N PHE A 482 4.33 21.89 33.97
CA PHE A 482 5.08 21.65 32.73
C PHE A 482 6.59 21.82 32.91
N THR A 483 7.03 22.63 33.89
CA THR A 483 8.44 22.95 34.13
C THR A 483 9.28 21.69 34.41
N SER A 484 8.69 20.65 35.00
CA SER A 484 9.38 19.39 35.29
C SER A 484 9.40 18.39 34.13
N ARG A 485 8.69 18.66 33.04
CA ARG A 485 8.51 17.75 31.88
C ARG A 485 9.11 18.31 30.59
N ILE A 486 9.26 19.63 30.49
CA ILE A 486 9.91 20.31 29.38
C ILE A 486 11.41 20.38 29.66
N HIS A 487 12.22 19.93 28.71
CA HIS A 487 13.67 19.91 28.85
C HIS A 487 14.27 21.29 28.56
N VAL A 488 13.72 21.95 27.53
CA VAL A 488 14.15 23.29 27.12
C VAL A 488 12.94 24.12 26.72
N SER A 489 12.89 25.35 27.24
CA SER A 489 11.95 26.38 26.82
C SER A 489 12.72 27.49 26.09
N LEU A 490 12.38 27.71 24.83
CA LEU A 490 13.01 28.70 23.97
C LEU A 490 12.05 29.86 23.70
N TYR A 491 12.49 31.06 24.05
CA TYR A 491 11.73 32.29 23.87
C TYR A 491 12.05 32.97 22.53
N TYR A 492 11.01 33.20 21.74
CA TYR A 492 11.09 33.88 20.45
C TYR A 492 10.58 35.33 20.60
N PRO A 493 11.48 36.32 20.69
CA PRO A 493 11.09 37.73 20.76
C PRO A 493 10.46 38.20 19.45
N GLN A 494 9.80 39.36 19.49
CA GLN A 494 9.38 40.05 18.27
C GLN A 494 10.59 40.30 17.37
N LEU A 495 10.35 40.26 16.05
CA LEU A 495 11.39 40.50 15.06
C LEU A 495 11.84 41.96 15.15
N ASP A 496 13.15 42.17 15.11
CA ASP A 496 13.71 43.50 14.93
C ASP A 496 13.75 43.87 13.43
N ARG A 497 14.12 45.13 13.16
CA ARG A 497 14.19 45.66 11.79
C ARG A 497 15.14 44.85 10.91
N ASP A 498 16.31 44.49 11.44
CA ASP A 498 17.34 43.77 10.70
C ASP A 498 16.92 42.32 10.38
N ALA A 499 16.27 41.66 11.34
CA ALA A 499 15.68 40.34 11.19
C ALA A 499 14.59 40.35 10.11
N THR A 500 13.70 41.34 10.16
CA THR A 500 12.62 41.52 9.19
C THR A 500 13.19 41.67 7.79
N LEU A 501 14.13 42.60 7.58
CA LEU A 501 14.77 42.82 6.28
C LEU A 501 15.51 41.56 5.77
N THR A 502 16.13 40.80 6.67
CA THR A 502 16.79 39.53 6.32
C THR A 502 15.79 38.48 5.83
N ILE A 503 14.65 38.33 6.51
CA ILE A 503 13.58 37.42 6.10
C ILE A 503 13.04 37.81 4.72
N TRP A 504 12.82 39.11 4.47
CA TRP A 504 12.37 39.61 3.17
C TRP A 504 13.37 39.27 2.05
N ARG A 505 14.67 39.49 2.27
CA ARG A 505 15.72 39.09 1.30
C ARG A 505 15.68 37.60 0.99
N ASN A 506 15.64 36.75 2.02
CA ASN A 506 15.59 35.29 1.86
C ASN A 506 14.35 34.85 1.06
N ASN A 507 13.19 35.48 1.28
CA ASN A 507 11.97 35.15 0.54
C ASN A 507 12.03 35.61 -0.93
N ILE A 508 12.62 36.78 -1.21
CA ILE A 508 12.84 37.27 -2.59
C ILE A 508 13.75 36.29 -3.35
N GLU A 509 14.85 35.85 -2.74
CA GLU A 509 15.76 34.86 -3.34
C GLU A 509 15.05 33.53 -3.62
N LYS A 510 14.26 33.02 -2.67
CA LYS A 510 13.46 31.80 -2.88
C LYS A 510 12.52 31.91 -4.09
N VAL A 511 11.85 33.05 -4.26
CA VAL A 511 10.94 33.27 -5.40
C VAL A 511 11.73 33.27 -6.71
N LYS A 512 12.88 33.94 -6.75
CA LYS A 512 13.77 33.97 -7.92
C LYS A 512 14.29 32.57 -8.27
N GLU A 513 14.73 31.80 -7.29
CA GLU A 513 15.17 30.41 -7.49
C GLU A 513 14.03 29.52 -7.99
N GLY A 514 12.84 29.63 -7.39
CA GLY A 514 11.66 28.87 -7.81
C GLY A 514 11.19 29.22 -9.23
N ALA A 515 11.36 30.47 -9.67
CA ALA A 515 11.12 30.86 -11.06
C ALA A 515 12.13 30.21 -12.00
N LYS A 516 13.44 30.27 -11.66
CA LYS A 516 14.51 29.65 -12.45
C LYS A 516 14.30 28.14 -12.63
N ARG A 517 13.92 27.43 -11.56
CA ARG A 517 13.60 25.98 -11.62
C ARG A 517 12.44 25.66 -12.58
N ARG A 518 11.50 26.59 -12.76
CA ARG A 518 10.37 26.47 -13.70
C ARG A 518 10.71 26.94 -15.12
N GLY A 519 11.97 27.27 -15.40
CA GLY A 519 12.42 27.76 -16.70
C GLY A 519 11.98 29.20 -17.00
N SER A 520 11.61 29.96 -15.97
CA SER A 520 11.19 31.36 -16.09
C SER A 520 12.16 32.29 -15.35
N GLU A 521 12.46 33.46 -15.91
CA GLU A 521 13.24 34.47 -15.22
C GLU A 521 12.31 35.56 -14.69
N LEU A 522 12.34 35.78 -13.38
CA LEU A 522 11.48 36.74 -12.70
C LEU A 522 12.30 37.98 -12.38
N LEU A 523 11.97 39.09 -13.02
CA LEU A 523 12.54 40.40 -12.71
C LEU A 523 11.84 40.94 -11.46
N VAL A 524 12.58 41.04 -10.36
CA VAL A 524 12.09 41.55 -9.09
C VAL A 524 12.87 42.81 -8.74
N ASP A 525 12.17 43.88 -8.37
CA ASP A 525 12.78 45.10 -7.86
C ASP A 525 13.04 44.97 -6.35
N ASP A 526 14.21 44.42 -6.02
CA ASP A 526 14.60 44.14 -4.65
C ASP A 526 14.68 45.42 -3.81
N GLN A 527 15.09 46.55 -4.39
CA GLN A 527 15.24 47.81 -3.66
C GLN A 527 13.89 48.36 -3.25
N HIS A 528 12.92 48.38 -4.16
CA HIS A 528 11.57 48.86 -3.86
C HIS A 528 10.87 47.97 -2.83
N ILE A 529 11.00 46.64 -2.94
CA ILE A 529 10.38 45.70 -1.99
C ILE A 529 11.01 45.81 -0.60
N LEU A 530 12.34 45.93 -0.51
CA LEU A 530 13.02 46.10 0.77
C LEU A 530 12.74 47.48 1.39
N GLY A 531 12.58 48.53 0.57
CA GLY A 531 12.12 49.85 1.02
C GLY A 531 10.72 49.77 1.63
N TYR A 532 9.78 49.12 0.93
CA TYR A 532 8.44 48.89 1.45
C TYR A 532 8.44 48.07 2.75
N ALA A 533 9.25 47.01 2.84
CA ALA A 533 9.37 46.20 4.04
C ALA A 533 9.90 47.00 5.25
N GLN A 534 10.76 47.98 4.99
CA GLN A 534 11.27 48.89 6.00
C GLN A 534 10.18 49.84 6.48
N ASP A 535 9.49 50.52 5.56
CA ASP A 535 8.41 51.45 5.90
C ASP A 535 7.29 50.74 6.69
N LEU A 536 6.94 49.52 6.28
CA LEU A 536 5.96 48.68 6.97
C LEU A 536 6.36 48.33 8.42
N PHE A 537 7.66 48.18 8.70
CA PHE A 537 8.15 47.93 10.06
C PHE A 537 8.12 49.20 10.90
N ASP A 538 8.47 50.34 10.31
CA ASP A 538 8.50 51.64 11.00
C ASP A 538 7.08 52.16 11.33
N ASP A 539 6.05 51.72 10.59
CA ASP A 539 4.63 52.05 10.79
C ASP A 539 3.89 51.19 11.86
N GLN A 540 4.51 50.12 12.37
CA GLN A 540 3.95 49.20 13.40
C GLN A 540 4.45 49.52 14.81
#